data_AF-T1C2M6-F1
#
_entry.id   AF-T1C2M6-F1
#
_cell.length_a   1.000
_cell.length_b   1.000
_cell.length_c   1.000
_cell.angle_alpha   90.00
_cell.angle_beta   90.00
_cell.angle_gamma   90.00
#
_symmetry.space_group_name_H-M   'P 1'
#
loop_
_entity.id
_entity.type
_entity.pdbx_description
1 polymer ?
#
loop_
_entity_poly.entity_id
_entity_poly.type
_entity_poly.pdbx_seq_one_letter_code
_entity_poly.pdbx_strand_id
1 'polypeptide(L)'
;MAVKKYEAGVKEYRQTYWAPEYVPLDSDILACFKITPQPGVDREEAAAAVAAESSTGTWTTVWTDLLTDMDYYKGRAYRIEDVPGDDTSFYA
;
A
#
# COMPACT_ATOMS: atom_id res chain seq x y z
N MET A 1 10.18 20.16 12.24
CA MET A 1 9.21 19.53 11.32
C MET A 1 9.92 19.32 9.99
N ALA A 2 10.03 18.09 9.50
CA ALA A 2 10.52 17.86 8.14
C ALA A 2 9.53 18.51 7.18
N VAL A 3 10.01 19.36 6.27
CA VAL A 3 9.16 19.96 5.24
C VAL A 3 8.68 18.83 4.33
N LYS A 4 7.37 18.54 4.32
CA LYS A 4 6.78 17.60 3.37
C LYS A 4 7.05 18.14 1.97
N LYS A 5 8.02 17.56 1.27
CA LYS A 5 8.46 18.02 -0.05
C LYS A 5 7.73 17.21 -1.12
N TYR A 6 6.87 17.89 -1.87
CA TYR A 6 6.26 17.31 -3.07
C TYR A 6 7.29 17.20 -4.19
N GLU A 7 7.26 16.07 -4.88
CA GLU A 7 8.01 15.83 -6.11
C GLU A 7 7.06 15.11 -7.06
N ALA A 8 6.82 15.74 -8.22
CA ALA A 8 5.92 15.21 -9.24
C ALA A 8 6.50 13.96 -9.91
N GLY A 9 5.63 13.01 -10.27
CA GLY A 9 5.98 11.86 -11.09
C GLY A 9 5.31 10.58 -10.62
N VAL A 10 5.48 9.52 -11.42
CA VAL A 10 5.05 8.16 -11.06
C VAL A 10 6.06 7.60 -10.06
N LYS A 11 5.56 7.06 -8.95
CA LYS A 11 6.34 6.40 -7.91
C LYS A 11 5.70 5.04 -7.60
N GLU A 12 6.51 4.08 -7.18
CA GLU A 12 6.02 2.77 -6.73
C GLU A 12 5.15 2.94 -5.48
N TYR A 13 4.02 2.24 -5.41
CA TYR A 13 3.11 2.32 -4.27
C TYR A 13 3.75 1.81 -2.98
N ARG A 14 4.62 0.79 -3.07
CA ARG A 14 5.34 0.21 -1.91
C ARG A 14 6.17 1.22 -1.14
N GLN A 15 6.58 2.34 -1.75
CA GLN A 15 7.34 3.37 -1.04
C GLN A 15 6.50 4.09 0.03
N THR A 16 5.17 4.07 -0.09
CA THR A 16 4.26 4.81 0.80
C THR A 16 3.25 3.93 1.53
N TYR A 17 2.74 2.88 0.87
CA TYR A 17 1.60 2.07 1.31
C TYR A 17 1.99 0.67 1.81
N TRP A 18 3.25 0.24 1.63
CA TRP A 18 3.79 -0.95 2.29
C TRP A 18 4.39 -0.55 3.64
N ALA A 19 3.89 -1.14 4.73
CA ALA A 19 4.29 -0.84 6.10
C ALA A 19 4.31 -2.13 6.94
N PRO A 20 5.31 -3.01 6.76
CA PRO A 20 5.36 -4.33 7.43
C PRO A 20 5.51 -4.24 8.95
N GLU A 21 6.00 -3.11 9.46
CA GLU A 21 6.12 -2.81 10.88
C GLU A 21 4.84 -2.21 11.49
N TYR A 22 3.81 -1.92 10.69
CA TYR A 22 2.55 -1.40 11.19
C TYR A 22 1.82 -2.47 12.01
N VAL A 23 1.44 -2.10 13.22
CA VAL A 23 0.60 -2.93 14.09
C VAL A 23 -0.83 -2.41 13.99
N PRO A 24 -1.78 -3.20 13.44
CA PRO A 24 -3.17 -2.79 13.37
C PRO A 24 -3.76 -2.41 14.72
N LEU A 25 -4.57 -1.36 14.72
CA LEU A 25 -5.30 -0.91 15.90
C LEU A 25 -6.67 -1.59 15.96
N ASP A 26 -7.26 -1.69 17.15
CA ASP A 26 -8.60 -2.26 17.34
C ASP A 26 -9.70 -1.50 16.58
N SER A 27 -9.44 -0.24 16.23
CA SER A 27 -10.34 0.61 15.45
C SER A 27 -10.21 0.45 13.95
N ASP A 28 -9.19 -0.26 13.46
CA ASP A 28 -8.92 -0.37 12.03
C ASP A 28 -9.88 -1.36 11.37
N ILE A 29 -10.28 -1.07 10.13
CA ILE A 29 -10.99 -2.03 9.28
C ILE A 29 -9.93 -2.86 8.56
N LEU A 30 -9.95 -4.17 8.80
CA LEU A 30 -9.04 -5.12 8.16
C LEU A 30 -9.71 -5.81 6.98
N ALA A 31 -8.97 -5.92 5.89
CA ALA A 31 -9.32 -6.71 4.72
C ALA A 31 -8.19 -7.70 4.44
N CYS A 32 -8.53 -8.87 3.90
CA CYS A 32 -7.58 -9.86 3.43
C CYS A 32 -7.89 -10.16 1.97
N PHE A 33 -6.91 -9.97 1.10
CA PHE A 33 -7.03 -10.21 -0.33
C PHE A 33 -6.15 -11.38 -0.73
N LYS A 34 -6.72 -12.31 -1.51
CA LYS A 34 -5.92 -13.25 -2.29
C LYS A 34 -5.50 -12.56 -3.59
N ILE A 35 -4.23 -12.22 -3.72
CA ILE A 35 -3.68 -11.48 -4.85
C ILE A 35 -2.86 -12.42 -5.72
N THR A 36 -3.15 -12.43 -7.02
CA THR A 36 -2.34 -13.09 -8.06
C THR A 36 -1.70 -12.00 -8.92
N PRO A 37 -0.44 -11.61 -8.64
CA PRO A 37 0.23 -10.55 -9.40
C PRO A 37 0.55 -11.03 -10.82
N GLN A 38 0.70 -10.09 -11.76
CA GLN A 38 1.26 -10.40 -13.08
C GLN A 38 2.74 -10.82 -12.95
N PRO A 39 3.27 -11.65 -13.87
CA PRO A 39 4.67 -12.04 -13.84
C PRO A 39 5.63 -10.83 -13.81
N GLY A 40 6.59 -10.84 -12.89
CA GLY A 40 7.57 -9.77 -12.71
C GLY A 40 7.11 -8.60 -11.84
N VAL A 41 5.89 -8.62 -11.29
CA VAL A 41 5.44 -7.64 -10.29
C VAL A 41 5.79 -8.12 -8.89
N ASP A 42 6.50 -7.29 -8.12
CA ASP A 42 6.84 -7.55 -6.72
C ASP A 42 5.57 -7.68 -5.86
N ARG A 43 5.56 -8.62 -4.90
CA ARG A 43 4.39 -8.89 -4.05
C ARG A 43 4.03 -7.67 -3.19
N GLU A 44 5.03 -7.01 -2.63
CA GLU A 44 4.88 -5.80 -1.83
C GLU A 44 4.28 -4.65 -2.66
N GLU A 45 4.67 -4.53 -3.93
CA GLU A 45 4.10 -3.51 -4.82
C GLU A 45 2.64 -3.80 -5.15
N ALA A 46 2.31 -5.05 -5.45
CA ALA A 46 0.93 -5.44 -5.71
C ALA A 46 0.03 -5.24 -4.49
N ALA A 47 0.49 -5.61 -3.28
CA ALA A 47 -0.24 -5.38 -2.04
C ALA A 47 -0.41 -3.88 -1.74
N ALA A 48 0.66 -3.11 -1.91
CA ALA A 48 0.64 -1.67 -1.72
C ALA A 48 -0.26 -0.95 -2.72
N ALA A 49 -0.32 -1.40 -3.97
CA ALA A 49 -1.22 -0.86 -4.99
C ALA A 49 -2.69 -1.08 -4.63
N VAL A 50 -3.04 -2.28 -4.13
CA VAL A 50 -4.39 -2.56 -3.60
C VAL A 50 -4.72 -1.60 -2.46
N ALA A 51 -3.83 -1.47 -1.47
CA ALA A 51 -4.03 -0.58 -0.33
C ALA A 51 -4.14 0.90 -0.74
N ALA A 52 -3.36 1.33 -1.73
CA ALA A 52 -3.34 2.70 -2.21
C ALA A 52 -4.65 3.08 -2.91
N GLU A 53 -5.04 2.34 -3.95
CA GLU A 53 -6.21 2.64 -4.77
C GLU A 53 -7.53 2.36 -4.04
N SER A 54 -7.51 1.56 -2.97
CA SER A 54 -8.68 1.38 -2.08
C SER A 54 -8.76 2.40 -0.94
N SER A 55 -7.83 3.36 -0.85
CA SER A 55 -7.83 4.41 0.18
C SER A 55 -7.68 5.80 -0.42
N THR A 56 -6.45 6.24 -0.71
CA THR A 56 -6.11 7.62 -1.06
C THR A 56 -5.16 7.78 -2.24
N GLY A 57 -4.59 6.68 -2.75
CA GLY A 57 -3.58 6.71 -3.79
C GLY A 57 -4.15 6.85 -5.20
N THR A 58 -3.28 7.29 -6.12
CA THR A 58 -3.50 7.24 -7.57
C THR A 58 -2.15 6.99 -8.26
N TRP A 59 -2.14 6.80 -9.58
CA TRP A 59 -0.98 6.38 -10.38
C TRP A 59 0.21 7.36 -10.43
N THR A 60 0.05 8.59 -9.96
CA THR A 60 1.11 9.62 -9.91
C THR A 60 0.95 10.45 -8.64
N THR A 61 2.05 10.98 -8.12
CA THR A 61 2.00 11.87 -6.95
C THR A 61 1.14 13.10 -7.24
N VAL A 62 0.32 13.52 -6.28
CA VAL A 62 -0.46 14.75 -6.37
C VAL A 62 -0.10 15.71 -5.25
N TRP A 63 0.08 16.98 -5.57
CA TRP A 63 0.51 17.98 -4.58
C TRP A 63 -0.54 18.19 -3.48
N THR A 64 -1.80 17.86 -3.75
CA THR A 64 -2.92 17.98 -2.82
C THR A 64 -2.80 17.06 -1.60
N ASP A 65 -1.97 16.02 -1.67
CA ASP A 65 -1.63 15.17 -0.51
C ASP A 65 -1.04 15.98 0.65
N LEU A 66 -0.40 17.12 0.34
CA LEU A 66 0.16 18.04 1.34
C LEU A 66 -0.91 18.81 2.14
N LEU A 67 -2.17 18.79 1.69
CA LEU A 67 -3.28 19.50 2.32
C LEU A 67 -4.04 18.63 3.34
N THR A 68 -3.66 17.36 3.49
CA THR A 68 -4.28 16.41 4.42
C THR A 68 -3.24 15.63 5.22
N ASP A 69 -3.70 14.91 6.24
CA ASP A 69 -2.87 14.00 7.00
C ASP A 69 -2.80 12.62 6.34
N MET A 70 -1.90 12.49 5.37
CA MET A 70 -1.66 11.22 4.69
C MET A 70 -1.22 10.11 5.63
N ASP A 71 -0.57 10.43 6.76
CA ASP A 71 -0.20 9.40 7.72
C ASP A 71 -1.42 8.85 8.45
N TYR A 72 -2.50 9.62 8.57
CA TYR A 72 -3.76 9.13 9.12
C TYR A 72 -4.60 8.38 8.08
N TYR A 73 -4.82 8.97 6.90
CA TYR A 73 -5.81 8.49 5.93
C TYR A 73 -5.34 7.37 4.99
N LYS A 74 -4.02 7.19 4.81
CA LYS A 74 -3.53 6.16 3.89
C LYS A 74 -3.85 4.75 4.40
N GLY A 75 -4.28 3.88 3.48
CA GLY A 75 -4.28 2.44 3.70
C GLY A 75 -2.86 1.91 3.92
N ARG A 76 -2.74 0.73 4.55
CA ARG A 76 -1.44 0.09 4.81
C ARG A 76 -1.54 -1.39 4.52
N ALA A 77 -0.76 -1.86 3.56
CA ALA A 77 -0.44 -3.28 3.44
C ALA A 77 0.68 -3.59 4.45
N TYR A 78 0.42 -4.47 5.42
CA TYR A 78 1.32 -4.69 6.55
C TYR A 78 1.79 -6.15 6.70
N ARG A 79 1.21 -7.08 5.93
CA ARG A 79 1.57 -8.50 6.00
C ARG A 79 1.36 -9.12 4.64
N ILE A 80 2.23 -10.07 4.31
CA ILE A 80 2.08 -10.94 3.13
C ILE A 80 2.31 -12.37 3.58
N GLU A 81 1.46 -13.29 3.14
CA GLU A 81 1.59 -14.72 3.40
C GLU A 81 1.42 -15.54 2.13
N ASP A 82 2.03 -16.71 2.07
CA ASP A 82 1.85 -17.64 0.97
C ASP A 82 0.48 -18.30 1.04
N VAL A 83 -0.15 -18.54 -0.11
CA VAL A 83 -1.37 -19.34 -0.19
C VAL A 83 -0.97 -20.82 -0.16
N PRO A 84 -1.45 -21.63 0.80
CA PRO A 84 -1.13 -23.06 0.82
C PRO A 84 -1.58 -23.76 -0.46
N GLY A 85 -0.63 -24.37 -1.18
CA GLY A 85 -0.90 -25.10 -2.42
C GLY A 85 -1.03 -24.26 -3.69
N ASP A 86 -0.72 -22.96 -3.63
CA ASP A 86 -0.74 -22.05 -4.79
C ASP A 86 0.48 -21.10 -4.71
N ASP A 87 1.48 -21.35 -5.55
CA ASP A 87 2.72 -20.57 -5.62
C ASP A 87 2.60 -19.29 -6.46
N THR A 88 1.46 -19.11 -7.14
CA THR A 88 1.20 -17.95 -8.00
C THR A 88 0.50 -16.81 -7.25
N SER A 89 -0.01 -17.07 -6.05
CA SER A 89 -0.83 -16.14 -5.29
C SER A 89 -0.35 -15.97 -3.86
N PHE A 90 -0.76 -14.87 -3.24
CA PHE A 90 -0.48 -14.56 -1.85
C PHE A 90 -1.67 -13.93 -1.13
N TYR A 91 -1.68 -14.00 0.20
CA TYR A 91 -2.58 -13.21 1.03
C TYR A 91 -1.89 -11.92 1.46
N ALA A 92 -2.63 -10.80 1.45
CA ALA A 92 -2.21 -9.52 2.00
C ALA A 92 -3.36 -8.79 2.69
#